data_AF-A0AAV8XV90-F1
#
_entry.id   AF-A0AAV8XV90-F1
#
_cell.length_a   1.000
_cell.length_b   1.000
_cell.length_c   1.000
_cell.angle_alpha   90.00
_cell.angle_beta   90.00
_cell.angle_gamma   90.00
#
_symmetry.space_group_name_H-M   'P 1'
#
loop_
_entity.id
_entity.type
_entity.pdbx_description
1 polymer ?
#
loop_
_entity_poly.entity_id
_entity_poly.type
_entity_poly.pdbx_seq_one_letter_code
_entity_poly.pdbx_strand_id
1 'polypeptide(L)'
;MSSSDIYNDLTLYITPEKFYIEPKAGDELLIIDRPSEHIEVQRNAGQIPAASSRKDFCGLLGSINLLAGCYLVIATQRELSDNNLYLNMVEQVLSTPFHFFSYSYDITHSIQRLHDISGEFWQQSLLERADQRFVWNGHLLQPFRRLNLKRFCLPLMHGFVSINQCVINGQSFVWAIISRRSVFRAGTRLFRRGVDKDGNVANFVETEQIVEFQGDRSSFVQVRGSIPLYWQQNPDLRYKPPPTLLEVDPQEQQAACLRHLEQLAKLYGKQGAEGRMEKAFKDALNALSYPFARYEPFDFHAECRKMRWDRLSILIDRVALDQEEMGFFLLLRDGTLSSLQEGVFRTNCIDCLDRTNVVQSMLAHRNLETQNQSLEQQLSFESLFKNVWADNADVLSIEYSGTGALKTDFTRTGKRTKLGLIRDGINSLTRYYKNNLTDGFRQDAIDLFLGFGKVVSPLTIEKGWRYITFPSVLLVAVAMFVASAILPSEYSTESLLYMLFWGSMVSATAHSIFPVRYGVCG
;
A
#
# COMPACT_ATOMS: atom_id res chain seq x y z
N MET A 1 -31.47 -15.96 13.88
CA MET A 1 -31.55 -14.65 14.56
C MET A 1 -31.86 -14.95 16.02
N SER A 2 -30.90 -14.77 16.94
CA SER A 2 -31.18 -14.99 18.37
C SER A 2 -32.20 -13.93 18.82
N SER A 3 -33.35 -14.35 19.35
CA SER A 3 -34.25 -13.42 20.02
C SER A 3 -33.54 -12.94 21.29
N SER A 4 -32.97 -11.75 21.25
CA SER A 4 -32.49 -11.11 22.48
C SER A 4 -33.72 -10.64 23.25
N ASP A 5 -33.78 -10.93 24.56
CA ASP A 5 -34.84 -10.47 25.47
C ASP A 5 -34.83 -8.94 25.73
N ILE A 6 -34.10 -8.18 24.90
CA ILE A 6 -33.86 -6.75 25.04
C ILE A 6 -34.17 -6.06 23.71
N TYR A 7 -35.03 -5.03 23.76
CA TYR A 7 -35.31 -4.16 22.62
C TYR A 7 -34.09 -3.30 22.26
N ASN A 8 -33.77 -3.22 20.96
CA ASN A 8 -32.57 -2.57 20.44
C ASN A 8 -32.84 -1.32 19.58
N ASP A 9 -34.11 -1.02 19.29
CA ASP A 9 -34.60 0.14 18.57
C ASP A 9 -35.84 0.70 19.27
N LEU A 10 -35.70 1.85 19.92
CA LEU A 10 -36.71 2.47 20.78
C LEU A 10 -36.99 3.90 20.33
N THR A 11 -38.22 4.36 20.56
CA THR A 11 -38.65 5.75 20.36
C THR A 11 -39.19 6.30 21.67
N LEU A 12 -38.61 7.41 22.12
CA LEU A 12 -39.05 8.17 23.30
C LEU A 12 -39.96 9.31 22.85
N TYR A 13 -41.17 9.37 23.41
CA TYR A 13 -42.08 10.49 23.30
C TYR A 13 -42.13 11.25 24.63
N ILE A 14 -41.86 12.55 24.54
CA ILE A 14 -41.74 13.46 25.67
C ILE A 14 -42.98 14.34 25.75
N THR A 15 -43.63 14.31 26.92
CA THR A 15 -44.72 15.21 27.28
C THR A 15 -44.41 15.92 28.60
N PRO A 16 -45.15 16.97 28.98
CA PRO A 16 -44.96 17.64 30.27
C PRO A 16 -45.10 16.69 31.47
N GLU A 17 -46.03 15.73 31.39
CA GLU A 17 -46.40 14.86 32.52
C GLU A 17 -45.77 13.47 32.44
N LYS A 18 -45.53 12.93 31.23
CA LYS A 18 -45.10 11.53 31.04
C LYS A 18 -44.03 11.38 29.96
N PHE A 19 -43.18 10.36 30.14
CA PHE A 19 -42.36 9.79 29.08
C PHE A 19 -42.99 8.49 28.60
N TYR A 20 -43.08 8.33 27.28
CA TYR A 20 -43.53 7.08 26.65
C TYR A 20 -42.38 6.50 25.84
N ILE A 21 -42.05 5.23 26.05
CA ILE A 21 -40.98 4.52 25.35
C ILE A 21 -41.60 3.37 24.58
N GLU A 22 -41.53 3.44 23.26
CA GLU A 22 -42.09 2.49 22.32
C GLU A 22 -40.96 1.74 21.59
N PRO A 23 -40.90 0.40 21.66
CA PRO A 23 -40.03 -0.40 20.80
C PRO A 23 -40.57 -0.43 19.36
N LYS A 24 -39.68 -0.30 18.37
CA LYS A 24 -40.06 -0.42 16.96
C LYS A 24 -40.47 -1.84 16.57
N ALA A 25 -40.01 -2.83 17.33
CA ALA A 25 -40.32 -4.24 17.16
C ALA A 25 -40.98 -4.78 18.43
N GLY A 26 -42.28 -4.53 18.59
CA GLY A 26 -43.09 -5.00 19.71
C GLY A 26 -44.37 -4.19 19.89
N ASP A 27 -45.27 -4.69 20.75
CA ASP A 27 -46.57 -4.07 21.03
C ASP A 27 -46.59 -3.40 22.41
N GLU A 28 -45.49 -3.44 23.14
CA GLU A 28 -45.38 -2.93 24.51
C GLU A 28 -45.08 -1.44 24.54
N LEU A 29 -45.54 -0.73 25.56
CA LEU A 29 -45.33 0.69 25.78
C LEU A 29 -44.95 0.90 27.23
N LEU A 30 -43.73 1.37 27.46
CA LEU A 30 -43.25 1.73 28.79
C LEU A 30 -43.62 3.19 29.06
N ILE A 31 -44.32 3.45 30.15
CA ILE A 31 -44.81 4.76 30.55
C ILE A 31 -44.16 5.13 31.88
N ILE A 32 -43.55 6.31 31.93
CA ILE A 32 -42.92 6.85 33.13
C ILE A 32 -43.59 8.18 33.46
N ASP A 33 -44.26 8.24 34.61
CA ASP A 33 -44.87 9.45 35.14
C ASP A 33 -43.79 10.36 35.75
N ARG A 34 -43.69 11.61 35.28
CA ARG A 34 -42.58 12.51 35.64
C ARG A 34 -42.70 13.08 37.06
N PRO A 35 -43.89 13.49 37.55
CA PRO A 35 -44.03 13.95 38.93
C PRO A 35 -43.96 12.83 39.98
N SER A 36 -44.54 11.65 39.69
CA SER A 36 -44.66 10.56 40.68
C SER A 36 -43.58 9.49 40.57
N GLU A 37 -42.78 9.53 39.50
CA GLU A 37 -41.76 8.51 39.16
C GLU A 37 -42.34 7.09 39.01
N HIS A 38 -43.67 6.96 38.88
CA HIS A 38 -44.34 5.67 38.68
C HIS A 38 -44.06 5.13 37.28
N ILE A 39 -43.63 3.87 37.20
CA ILE A 39 -43.28 3.18 35.95
C ILE A 39 -44.28 2.06 35.70
N GLU A 40 -44.88 2.04 34.51
CA GLU A 40 -45.81 0.99 34.08
C GLU A 40 -45.53 0.54 32.65
N VAL A 41 -45.85 -0.73 32.36
CA VAL A 41 -45.81 -1.28 31.00
C VAL A 41 -47.22 -1.64 30.59
N GLN A 42 -47.66 -1.14 29.44
CA GLN A 42 -48.98 -1.41 28.87
C GLN A 42 -48.85 -1.81 27.40
N ARG A 43 -49.90 -2.38 26.81
CA ARG A 43 -49.93 -2.58 25.36
C ARG A 43 -50.18 -1.24 24.67
N ASN A 44 -49.44 -0.94 23.61
CA ASN A 44 -49.65 0.25 22.80
C ASN A 44 -50.99 0.14 22.05
N ALA A 45 -51.96 0.95 22.47
CA ALA A 45 -53.28 1.05 21.86
C ALA A 45 -53.55 2.47 21.31
N GLY A 46 -52.48 3.24 21.03
CA GLY A 46 -52.58 4.64 20.64
C GLY A 46 -52.69 5.61 21.83
N GLN A 47 -52.15 5.25 22.99
CA GLN A 47 -52.15 6.12 24.18
C GLN A 47 -51.20 7.33 24.07
N ILE A 48 -50.36 7.41 23.02
CA ILE A 48 -49.34 8.44 22.85
C ILE A 48 -49.98 9.74 22.34
N PRO A 49 -49.83 10.88 23.04
CA PRO A 49 -50.39 12.15 22.60
C PRO A 49 -49.75 12.69 21.31
N ALA A 50 -50.57 13.29 20.42
CA ALA A 50 -50.11 13.82 19.13
C ALA A 50 -49.15 15.03 19.24
N ALA A 51 -49.18 15.77 20.36
CA ALA A 51 -48.32 16.93 20.61
C ALA A 51 -46.97 16.58 21.27
N SER A 52 -46.57 15.30 21.27
CA SER A 52 -45.35 14.85 21.94
C SER A 52 -44.09 15.12 21.12
N SER A 53 -43.02 15.51 21.80
CA SER A 53 -41.70 15.60 21.17
C SER A 53 -41.09 14.21 21.07
N ARG A 54 -40.61 13.84 19.88
CA ARG A 54 -40.11 12.49 19.57
C ARG A 54 -38.58 12.45 19.50
N LYS A 55 -37.97 11.41 20.08
CA LYS A 55 -36.54 11.11 19.95
C LYS A 55 -36.30 9.60 19.83
N ASP A 56 -35.64 9.16 18.77
CA ASP A 56 -35.22 7.76 18.60
C ASP A 56 -33.91 7.49 19.38
N PHE A 57 -33.76 6.29 19.95
CA PHE A 57 -32.60 5.88 20.75
C PHE A 57 -32.42 4.33 20.75
N CYS A 58 -31.22 3.83 21.09
CA CYS A 58 -30.85 2.42 20.91
C CYS A 58 -30.88 1.57 22.19
N GLY A 59 -31.02 2.20 23.36
CA GLY A 59 -31.13 1.47 24.62
C GLY A 59 -31.42 2.37 25.82
N LEU A 60 -32.23 1.89 26.76
CA LEU A 60 -32.46 2.54 28.04
C LEU A 60 -31.37 2.09 29.03
N LEU A 61 -30.56 3.02 29.53
CA LEU A 61 -29.46 2.70 30.46
C LEU A 61 -29.91 2.76 31.92
N GLY A 62 -30.95 3.54 32.22
CA GLY A 62 -31.55 3.66 33.54
C GLY A 62 -32.00 5.09 33.83
N SER A 63 -32.14 5.42 35.10
CA SER A 63 -32.43 6.77 35.59
C SER A 63 -31.46 7.18 36.69
N ILE A 64 -31.27 8.49 36.86
CA ILE A 64 -30.43 9.08 37.91
C ILE A 64 -31.13 10.29 38.53
N ASN A 65 -31.10 10.38 39.86
CA ASN A 65 -31.67 11.50 40.59
C ASN A 65 -30.61 12.59 40.79
N LEU A 66 -30.88 13.79 40.26
CA LEU A 66 -30.09 14.99 40.43
C LEU A 66 -30.89 16.04 41.23
N LEU A 67 -30.27 17.18 41.55
CA LEU A 67 -30.89 18.24 42.36
C LEU A 67 -32.24 18.75 41.82
N ALA A 68 -32.45 18.67 40.50
CA ALA A 68 -33.67 19.11 39.83
C ALA A 68 -34.68 17.98 39.56
N GLY A 69 -34.42 16.74 40.01
CA GLY A 69 -35.29 15.58 39.86
C GLY A 69 -34.65 14.40 39.14
N CYS A 70 -35.48 13.44 38.75
CA CYS A 70 -35.09 12.22 38.04
C CYS A 70 -34.82 12.47 36.56
N TYR A 71 -33.65 12.04 36.07
CA TYR A 71 -33.22 12.13 34.69
C TYR A 71 -33.14 10.73 34.08
N LEU A 72 -33.68 10.57 32.87
CA LEU A 72 -33.55 9.35 32.10
C LEU A 72 -32.20 9.33 31.37
N VAL A 73 -31.44 8.26 31.54
CA VAL A 73 -30.18 8.03 30.83
C VAL A 73 -30.44 7.04 29.70
N ILE A 74 -30.27 7.52 28.47
CA ILE A 74 -30.52 6.74 27.25
C ILE A 74 -29.24 6.67 26.40
N ALA A 75 -29.00 5.51 25.80
CA ALA A 75 -28.03 5.36 24.73
C ALA A 75 -28.70 5.82 23.43
N THR A 76 -28.19 6.89 22.83
CA THR A 76 -28.79 7.50 21.63
C THR A 76 -28.27 6.93 20.32
N GLN A 77 -27.13 6.23 20.34
CA GLN A 77 -26.48 5.68 19.15
C GLN A 77 -25.86 4.32 19.46
N ARG A 78 -25.95 3.39 18.50
CA ARG A 78 -25.27 2.11 18.51
C ARG A 78 -24.39 2.05 17.27
N GLU A 79 -23.08 2.04 17.46
CA GLU A 79 -22.09 2.11 16.38
C GLU A 79 -21.96 0.77 15.63
N LEU A 80 -22.80 0.55 14.61
CA LEU A 80 -22.68 -0.60 13.70
C LEU A 80 -22.23 -0.20 12.29
N SER A 81 -22.55 1.01 11.82
CA SER A 81 -22.17 1.49 10.47
C SER A 81 -20.68 1.72 10.32
N ASP A 82 -20.05 2.37 11.29
CA ASP A 82 -18.62 2.70 11.27
C ASP A 82 -17.77 1.42 11.40
N ASN A 83 -18.25 0.45 12.19
CA ASN A 83 -17.62 -0.86 12.29
C ASN A 83 -17.59 -1.60 10.95
N ASN A 84 -18.68 -1.57 10.17
CA ASN A 84 -18.68 -2.17 8.83
C ASN A 84 -17.66 -1.49 7.90
N LEU A 85 -17.46 -0.18 8.00
CA LEU A 85 -16.43 0.52 7.21
C LEU A 85 -15.02 0.06 7.58
N TYR A 86 -14.72 -0.01 8.88
CA TYR A 86 -13.42 -0.47 9.36
C TYR A 86 -13.18 -1.96 9.07
N LEU A 87 -14.22 -2.79 9.12
CA LEU A 87 -14.15 -4.19 8.66
C LEU A 87 -13.83 -4.26 7.16
N ASN A 88 -14.51 -3.47 6.33
CA ASN A 88 -14.22 -3.38 4.89
C ASN A 88 -12.78 -2.93 4.62
N MET A 89 -12.22 -2.02 5.42
CA MET A 89 -10.81 -1.61 5.32
C MET A 89 -9.86 -2.78 5.61
N VAL A 90 -10.09 -3.53 6.69
CA VAL A 90 -9.27 -4.72 7.02
C VAL A 90 -9.39 -5.79 5.94
N GLU A 91 -10.61 -6.09 5.50
CA GLU A 91 -10.87 -7.03 4.40
C GLU A 91 -10.18 -6.59 3.10
N GLN A 92 -10.16 -5.29 2.79
CA GLN A 92 -9.47 -4.78 1.62
C GLN A 92 -7.97 -5.08 1.66
N VAL A 93 -7.31 -4.87 2.81
CA VAL A 93 -5.88 -5.20 2.95
C VAL A 93 -5.65 -6.70 2.77
N LEU A 94 -6.42 -7.54 3.47
CA LEU A 94 -6.29 -9.00 3.39
C LEU A 94 -6.63 -9.57 2.00
N SER A 95 -7.56 -8.94 1.28
CA SER A 95 -7.92 -9.31 -0.10
C SER A 95 -6.86 -8.92 -1.14
N THR A 96 -5.88 -8.09 -0.76
CA THR A 96 -4.75 -7.81 -1.64
C THR A 96 -3.95 -9.11 -1.81
N PRO A 97 -3.68 -9.56 -3.04
CA PRO A 97 -3.01 -10.83 -3.26
C PRO A 97 -1.55 -10.78 -2.78
N PHE A 98 -0.92 -11.97 -2.71
CA PHE A 98 0.51 -12.17 -2.45
C PHE A 98 0.98 -11.93 -1.02
N HIS A 99 0.16 -12.36 -0.06
CA HIS A 99 0.59 -12.58 1.31
C HIS A 99 1.19 -13.99 1.46
N PHE A 100 2.33 -14.09 2.14
CA PHE A 100 3.06 -15.33 2.34
C PHE A 100 3.36 -15.56 3.82
N PHE A 101 3.46 -16.82 4.21
CA PHE A 101 3.94 -17.25 5.51
C PHE A 101 4.66 -18.59 5.34
N SER A 102 5.45 -18.97 6.34
CA SER A 102 5.97 -20.33 6.46
C SER A 102 6.01 -20.72 7.93
N TYR A 103 5.71 -21.99 8.20
CA TYR A 103 5.70 -22.53 9.56
C TYR A 103 7.11 -22.84 10.07
N SER A 104 8.01 -23.22 9.16
CA SER A 104 9.34 -23.73 9.48
C SER A 104 10.47 -22.78 9.11
N TYR A 105 10.25 -21.92 8.11
CA TYR A 105 11.25 -20.98 7.62
C TYR A 105 10.82 -19.55 7.89
N ASP A 106 11.73 -18.72 8.40
CA ASP A 106 11.43 -17.31 8.60
C ASP A 106 11.71 -16.51 7.33
N ILE A 107 10.66 -16.36 6.52
CA ILE A 107 10.69 -15.63 5.25
C ILE A 107 10.91 -14.12 5.41
N THR A 108 10.95 -13.58 6.63
CA THR A 108 11.19 -12.14 6.90
C THR A 108 12.67 -11.78 6.91
N HIS A 109 13.56 -12.75 7.11
CA HIS A 109 15.00 -12.59 7.06
C HIS A 109 15.58 -13.07 5.72
N SER A 110 16.72 -12.50 5.33
CA SER A 110 17.57 -13.11 4.30
C SER A 110 18.31 -14.32 4.87
N ILE A 111 18.80 -15.21 4.01
CA ILE A 111 19.60 -16.37 4.40
C ILE A 111 20.82 -15.93 5.21
N GLN A 112 21.52 -14.88 4.78
CA GLN A 112 22.67 -14.35 5.52
C GLN A 112 22.28 -13.91 6.93
N ARG A 113 21.18 -13.16 7.10
CA ARG A 113 20.73 -12.77 8.44
C ARG A 113 20.33 -13.98 9.30
N LEU A 114 19.71 -15.00 8.71
CA LEU A 114 19.40 -16.25 9.42
C LEU A 114 20.66 -17.02 9.83
N HIS A 115 21.71 -16.96 9.02
CA HIS A 115 22.99 -17.58 9.35
C HIS A 115 23.67 -16.87 10.54
N ASP A 116 23.59 -15.53 10.60
CA ASP A 116 24.23 -14.74 11.67
C ASP A 116 23.47 -14.76 13.00
N ILE A 117 22.28 -15.36 13.02
CA ILE A 117 21.43 -15.46 14.20
C ILE A 117 22.00 -16.48 15.20
N SER A 118 22.13 -16.06 16.46
CA SER A 118 22.68 -16.90 17.54
C SER A 118 21.78 -18.09 17.92
N GLY A 119 22.37 -19.14 18.49
CA GLY A 119 21.65 -20.33 18.96
C GLY A 119 20.50 -20.03 19.95
N GLU A 120 20.66 -19.02 20.80
CA GLU A 120 19.63 -18.58 21.75
C GLU A 120 18.41 -17.96 21.05
N PHE A 121 18.65 -17.25 19.95
CA PHE A 121 17.58 -16.60 19.19
C PHE A 121 16.70 -17.63 18.46
N TRP A 122 17.24 -18.80 18.10
CA TRP A 122 16.46 -19.92 17.58
C TRP A 122 15.50 -20.55 18.60
N GLN A 123 15.70 -20.29 19.90
CA GLN A 123 14.77 -20.71 20.96
C GLN A 123 13.56 -19.76 21.09
N GLN A 124 13.64 -18.57 20.51
CA GLN A 124 12.54 -17.62 20.48
C GLN A 124 11.44 -18.10 19.53
N SER A 125 10.23 -17.57 19.74
CA SER A 125 9.14 -17.86 18.81
C SER A 125 9.37 -17.23 17.44
N LEU A 126 8.70 -17.77 16.41
CA LEU A 126 8.78 -17.25 15.05
C LEU A 126 8.47 -15.74 14.96
N LEU A 127 7.51 -15.25 15.76
CA LEU A 127 7.16 -13.82 15.77
C LEU A 127 8.21 -12.94 16.44
N GLU A 128 8.85 -13.42 17.51
CA GLU A 128 9.89 -12.67 18.24
C GLU A 128 11.16 -12.55 17.41
N ARG A 129 11.49 -13.65 16.71
CA ARG A 129 12.67 -13.71 15.87
C ARG A 129 12.50 -13.02 14.53
N ALA A 130 11.27 -12.79 14.06
CA ALA A 130 10.99 -12.20 12.75
C ALA A 130 11.44 -10.74 12.62
N ASP A 131 11.84 -10.36 11.41
CA ASP A 131 12.22 -8.99 11.08
C ASP A 131 10.95 -8.14 11.01
N GLN A 132 10.76 -7.30 12.03
CA GLN A 132 9.53 -6.53 12.21
C GLN A 132 9.26 -5.55 11.06
N ARG A 133 10.27 -5.23 10.24
CA ARG A 133 10.08 -4.47 8.99
C ARG A 133 9.12 -5.18 8.06
N PHE A 134 9.06 -6.51 8.06
CA PHE A 134 8.34 -7.30 7.06
C PHE A 134 7.15 -8.10 7.64
N VAL A 135 6.78 -7.89 8.91
CA VAL A 135 5.64 -8.56 9.55
C VAL A 135 4.37 -7.72 9.44
N TRP A 136 3.60 -7.92 8.38
CA TRP A 136 2.41 -7.12 8.05
C TRP A 136 1.29 -7.21 9.08
N ASN A 137 1.06 -8.39 9.66
CA ASN A 137 0.08 -8.57 10.74
C ASN A 137 0.66 -8.30 12.13
N GLY A 138 1.84 -7.69 12.23
CA GLY A 138 2.57 -7.51 13.49
C GLY A 138 1.80 -6.69 14.52
N HIS A 139 1.04 -5.68 14.08
CA HIS A 139 0.15 -4.91 14.93
C HIS A 139 -1.01 -5.76 15.48
N LEU A 140 -1.66 -6.53 14.62
CA LEU A 140 -2.77 -7.42 14.99
C LEU A 140 -2.34 -8.50 15.98
N LEU A 141 -1.08 -8.93 15.91
CA LEU A 141 -0.52 -9.94 16.82
C LEU A 141 -0.10 -9.39 18.19
N GLN A 142 -0.09 -8.07 18.41
CA GLN A 142 0.39 -7.47 19.67
C GLN A 142 -0.33 -8.00 20.93
N PRO A 143 -1.67 -8.12 20.97
CA PRO A 143 -2.36 -8.63 22.17
C PRO A 143 -1.96 -10.08 22.51
N PHE A 144 -1.69 -10.89 21.50
CA PHE A 144 -1.36 -12.31 21.64
C PHE A 144 0.07 -12.55 22.16
N ARG A 145 0.99 -11.59 21.95
CA ARG A 145 2.36 -11.64 22.50
C ARG A 145 2.37 -11.73 24.03
N ARG A 146 1.41 -11.08 24.69
CA ARG A 146 1.36 -10.95 26.16
C ARG A 146 0.83 -12.19 26.88
N LEU A 147 0.17 -13.10 26.17
CA LEU A 147 -0.58 -14.23 26.75
C LEU A 147 0.20 -15.56 26.71
N ASN A 148 1.51 -15.54 26.41
CA ASN A 148 2.32 -16.73 26.15
C ASN A 148 1.76 -17.64 25.02
N LEU A 149 0.97 -17.06 24.10
CA LEU A 149 0.36 -17.74 22.96
C LEU A 149 1.28 -17.76 21.72
N LYS A 150 2.59 -17.80 21.94
CA LYS A 150 3.59 -17.57 20.89
C LYS A 150 3.51 -18.57 19.73
N ARG A 151 3.03 -19.80 20.00
CA ARG A 151 2.83 -20.85 18.98
C ARG A 151 1.65 -20.59 18.03
N PHE A 152 0.72 -19.72 18.42
CA PHE A 152 -0.42 -19.31 17.58
C PHE A 152 -0.12 -18.07 16.73
N CYS A 153 1.04 -17.44 16.95
CA CYS A 153 1.41 -16.20 16.32
C CYS A 153 2.22 -16.46 15.05
N LEU A 154 1.57 -16.43 13.89
CA LEU A 154 2.18 -16.64 12.58
C LEU A 154 2.47 -15.30 11.89
N PRO A 155 3.75 -14.92 11.68
CA PRO A 155 4.09 -13.72 10.94
C PRO A 155 3.66 -13.82 9.47
N LEU A 156 2.98 -12.79 8.98
CA LEU A 156 2.56 -12.67 7.60
C LEU A 156 3.47 -11.66 6.88
N MET A 157 4.04 -12.06 5.74
CA MET A 157 4.83 -11.22 4.85
C MET A 157 3.99 -10.82 3.64
N HIS A 158 4.18 -9.61 3.13
CA HIS A 158 3.58 -9.14 1.88
C HIS A 158 4.68 -8.83 0.86
N GLY A 159 4.51 -9.29 -0.38
CA GLY A 159 5.50 -9.15 -1.43
C GLY A 159 5.43 -10.29 -2.45
N PHE A 160 6.54 -10.95 -2.73
CA PHE A 160 6.62 -11.98 -3.77
C PHE A 160 7.49 -13.16 -3.33
N VAL A 161 7.07 -14.38 -3.67
CA VAL A 161 7.86 -15.61 -3.52
C VAL A 161 7.69 -16.45 -4.78
N SER A 162 8.80 -16.83 -5.39
CA SER A 162 8.85 -17.80 -6.48
C SER A 162 10.01 -18.76 -6.25
N ILE A 163 9.75 -20.05 -6.32
CA ILE A 163 10.74 -21.12 -6.14
C ILE A 163 10.65 -22.02 -7.37
N ASN A 164 11.77 -22.18 -8.08
CA ASN A 164 11.79 -22.87 -9.37
C ASN A 164 12.88 -23.94 -9.36
N GLN A 165 12.51 -25.16 -9.76
CA GLN A 165 13.49 -26.22 -10.02
C GLN A 165 14.00 -26.07 -11.45
N CYS A 166 15.30 -25.88 -11.59
CA CYS A 166 15.98 -25.68 -12.85
C CYS A 166 16.93 -26.85 -13.14
N VAL A 167 17.18 -27.11 -14.43
CA VAL A 167 18.18 -28.10 -14.87
C VAL A 167 19.04 -27.45 -15.94
N ILE A 168 20.35 -27.38 -15.71
CA ILE A 168 21.32 -26.85 -16.67
C ILE A 168 22.44 -27.85 -16.87
N ASN A 169 22.75 -28.19 -18.13
CA ASN A 169 23.77 -29.19 -18.49
C ASN A 169 23.62 -30.53 -17.73
N GLY A 170 22.37 -30.96 -17.50
CA GLY A 170 22.05 -32.19 -16.76
C GLY A 170 22.16 -32.08 -15.23
N GLN A 171 22.53 -30.91 -14.70
CA GLN A 171 22.62 -30.66 -13.26
C GLN A 171 21.40 -29.88 -12.78
N SER A 172 20.74 -30.39 -11.74
CA SER A 172 19.57 -29.75 -11.14
C SER A 172 19.95 -28.75 -10.05
N PHE A 173 19.26 -27.62 -10.00
CA PHE A 173 19.38 -26.63 -8.94
C PHE A 173 18.05 -25.95 -8.67
N VAL A 174 17.93 -25.31 -7.51
CA VAL A 174 16.79 -24.50 -7.15
C VAL A 174 17.16 -23.04 -7.33
N TRP A 175 16.31 -22.29 -8.00
CA TRP A 175 16.41 -20.84 -8.10
C TRP A 175 15.14 -20.19 -7.55
N ALA A 176 15.29 -19.31 -6.57
CA ALA A 176 14.18 -18.62 -5.93
C ALA A 176 14.39 -17.11 -5.89
N ILE A 177 13.28 -16.39 -5.93
CA ILE A 177 13.21 -14.95 -5.63
C ILE A 177 12.23 -14.74 -4.50
N ILE A 178 12.66 -13.98 -3.49
CA ILE A 178 11.81 -13.49 -2.40
C ILE A 178 11.90 -11.96 -2.37
N SER A 179 10.79 -11.26 -2.57
CA SER A 179 10.68 -9.83 -2.31
C SER A 179 9.80 -9.57 -1.09
N ARG A 180 10.32 -8.84 -0.11
CA ARG A 180 9.65 -8.51 1.15
C ARG A 180 9.37 -7.02 1.20
N ARG A 181 8.10 -6.63 1.37
CA ARG A 181 7.70 -5.22 1.46
C ARG A 181 7.63 -4.76 2.91
N SER A 182 8.26 -3.62 3.19
CA SER A 182 8.27 -3.04 4.53
C SER A 182 6.91 -2.53 4.97
N VAL A 183 6.57 -2.73 6.24
CA VAL A 183 5.42 -2.11 6.93
C VAL A 183 5.70 -0.67 7.30
N PHE A 184 6.96 -0.30 7.53
CA PHE A 184 7.31 1.06 7.91
C PHE A 184 7.10 1.99 6.74
N ARG A 185 6.33 3.06 6.99
CA ARG A 185 5.93 4.05 5.98
C ARG A 185 5.31 3.40 4.74
N ALA A 186 4.56 2.30 4.93
CA ALA A 186 3.81 1.66 3.86
C ALA A 186 2.70 2.58 3.34
N GLY A 187 2.38 2.45 2.05
CA GLY A 187 1.34 3.26 1.46
C GLY A 187 1.24 3.18 -0.05
N THR A 188 0.22 3.85 -0.55
CA THR A 188 -0.07 3.96 -1.98
C THR A 188 0.80 5.03 -2.63
N ARG A 189 0.93 4.91 -3.96
CA ARG A 189 1.92 5.66 -4.74
C ARG A 189 1.95 7.16 -4.51
N LEU A 190 0.79 7.82 -4.47
CA LEU A 190 0.74 9.29 -4.36
C LEU A 190 0.58 9.78 -2.92
N PHE A 191 0.04 8.95 -2.02
CA PHE A 191 -0.23 9.33 -0.63
C PHE A 191 0.96 9.11 0.29
N ARG A 192 1.92 8.26 -0.09
CA ARG A 192 3.11 8.00 0.74
C ARG A 192 4.41 8.04 -0.06
N ARG A 193 5.22 9.06 0.21
CA ARG A 193 6.55 9.29 -0.39
C ARG A 193 7.54 9.80 0.65
N GLY A 194 8.82 9.79 0.27
CA GLY A 194 9.91 10.29 1.11
C GLY A 194 10.23 9.43 2.32
N VAL A 195 11.03 10.02 3.20
CA VAL A 195 11.47 9.47 4.49
C VAL A 195 10.58 9.99 5.63
N ASP A 196 10.52 9.26 6.74
CA ASP A 196 10.02 9.77 8.02
C ASP A 196 11.16 10.21 8.95
N LYS A 197 10.78 10.72 10.13
CA LYS A 197 11.72 11.14 11.17
C LYS A 197 12.63 10.02 11.65
N ASP A 198 12.19 8.77 11.58
CA ASP A 198 12.94 7.62 12.08
C ASP A 198 13.85 7.02 11.00
N GLY A 199 13.91 7.63 9.80
CA GLY A 199 14.75 7.17 8.68
C GLY A 199 14.07 6.10 7.81
N ASN A 200 12.80 5.77 8.03
CA ASN A 200 12.09 4.80 7.21
C ASN A 200 11.60 5.46 5.92
N VAL A 201 11.92 4.85 4.79
CA VAL A 201 11.47 5.33 3.47
C VAL A 201 10.21 4.62 3.03
N ALA A 202 9.34 5.36 2.35
CA ALA A 202 8.14 4.78 1.75
C ALA A 202 8.50 3.71 0.70
N ASN A 203 7.66 2.68 0.59
CA ASN A 203 7.79 1.60 -0.39
C ASN A 203 9.16 0.88 -0.36
N PHE A 204 9.74 0.72 0.83
CA PHE A 204 10.96 -0.07 1.00
C PHE A 204 10.68 -1.54 0.70
N VAL A 205 11.47 -2.14 -0.18
CA VAL A 205 11.40 -3.56 -0.53
C VAL A 205 12.81 -4.13 -0.53
N GLU A 206 12.97 -5.28 0.11
CA GLU A 206 14.16 -6.12 0.00
C GLU A 206 13.86 -7.26 -0.96
N THR A 207 14.69 -7.45 -1.98
CA THR A 207 14.60 -8.56 -2.93
C THR A 207 15.83 -9.43 -2.77
N GLU A 208 15.62 -10.71 -2.51
CA GLU A 208 16.66 -11.71 -2.34
C GLU A 208 16.52 -12.77 -3.43
N GLN A 209 17.62 -13.03 -4.10
CA GLN A 209 17.78 -14.13 -5.04
C GLN A 209 18.54 -15.26 -4.35
N ILE A 210 17.97 -16.45 -4.37
CA ILE A 210 18.54 -17.64 -3.74
C ILE A 210 18.85 -18.68 -4.81
N VAL A 211 20.04 -19.29 -4.73
CA VAL A 211 20.40 -20.45 -5.55
C VAL A 211 20.83 -21.58 -4.63
N GLU A 212 20.26 -22.76 -4.81
CA GLU A 212 20.72 -23.98 -4.13
C GLU A 212 21.17 -24.99 -5.18
N PHE A 213 22.46 -25.31 -5.16
CA PHE A 213 23.11 -26.17 -6.14
C PHE A 213 23.98 -27.20 -5.41
N GLN A 214 23.67 -28.49 -5.58
CA GLN A 214 24.40 -29.60 -4.96
C GLN A 214 24.61 -29.49 -3.42
N GLY A 215 23.70 -28.82 -2.73
CA GLY A 215 23.77 -28.58 -1.27
C GLY A 215 24.46 -27.27 -0.88
N ASP A 216 25.15 -26.61 -1.81
CA ASP A 216 25.67 -25.26 -1.62
C ASP A 216 24.53 -24.25 -1.78
N ARG A 217 24.48 -23.22 -0.93
CA ARG A 217 23.41 -22.22 -0.89
C ARG A 217 23.99 -20.83 -1.04
N SER A 218 23.52 -20.09 -2.04
CA SER A 218 23.87 -18.70 -2.23
C SER A 218 22.67 -17.78 -2.06
N SER A 219 22.94 -16.54 -1.65
CA SER A 219 21.93 -15.48 -1.53
C SER A 219 22.52 -14.15 -1.99
N PHE A 220 21.80 -13.46 -2.87
CA PHE A 220 22.11 -12.10 -3.31
C PHE A 220 20.93 -11.17 -3.02
N VAL A 221 21.16 -10.20 -2.13
CA VAL A 221 20.16 -9.25 -1.66
C VAL A 221 20.33 -7.91 -2.36
N GLN A 222 19.22 -7.30 -2.75
CA GLN A 222 19.13 -5.94 -3.26
C GLN A 222 17.97 -5.22 -2.59
N VAL A 223 18.05 -3.90 -2.48
CA VAL A 223 16.98 -3.10 -1.88
C VAL A 223 16.50 -2.01 -2.82
N ARG A 224 15.27 -1.55 -2.59
CA ARG A 224 14.73 -0.37 -3.26
C ARG A 224 13.79 0.37 -2.33
N GLY A 225 13.56 1.65 -2.61
CA GLY A 225 12.63 2.45 -1.83
C GLY A 225 12.45 3.85 -2.41
N SER A 226 11.64 4.65 -1.71
CA SER A 226 11.56 6.08 -1.98
C SER A 226 12.89 6.76 -1.67
N ILE A 227 13.20 7.85 -2.36
CA ILE A 227 14.36 8.70 -2.06
C ILE A 227 14.27 9.20 -0.61
N PRO A 228 15.36 9.11 0.18
CA PRO A 228 15.35 9.35 1.63
C PRO A 228 15.40 10.84 1.97
N LEU A 229 14.44 11.58 1.43
CA LEU A 229 14.24 13.01 1.64
C LEU A 229 12.79 13.23 2.07
N TYR A 230 12.49 14.32 2.76
CA TYR A 230 11.13 14.76 3.00
C TYR A 230 10.55 15.34 1.69
N TRP A 231 9.69 14.56 1.03
CA TRP A 231 9.02 14.96 -0.20
C TRP A 231 7.66 14.27 -0.36
N GLN A 232 6.78 14.90 -1.12
CA GLN A 232 5.44 14.43 -1.38
C GLN A 232 5.07 14.54 -2.86
N GLN A 233 4.02 13.83 -3.26
CA GLN A 233 3.48 13.84 -4.62
C GLN A 233 1.97 13.58 -4.56
N ASN A 234 1.27 14.39 -3.77
CA ASN A 234 -0.15 14.21 -3.51
C ASN A 234 -0.98 14.28 -4.81
N PRO A 235 -2.07 13.52 -4.91
CA PRO A 235 -2.95 13.58 -6.07
C PRO A 235 -3.57 14.98 -6.21
N ASP A 236 -3.40 15.60 -7.38
CA ASP A 236 -3.97 16.91 -7.74
C ASP A 236 -4.83 16.83 -9.01
N LEU A 237 -5.29 15.61 -9.35
CA LEU A 237 -6.02 15.27 -10.58
C LEU A 237 -5.23 15.36 -11.89
N ARG A 238 -4.00 15.87 -11.88
CA ARG A 238 -3.13 15.78 -13.06
C ARG A 238 -2.75 14.32 -13.31
N TYR A 239 -2.52 13.98 -14.57
CA TYR A 239 -2.05 12.64 -14.93
C TYR A 239 -0.74 12.26 -14.21
N LYS A 240 0.13 13.25 -14.00
CA LYS A 240 1.38 13.11 -13.26
C LYS A 240 1.63 14.36 -12.40
N PRO A 241 1.19 14.38 -11.13
CA PRO A 241 1.51 15.48 -10.22
C PRO A 241 3.04 15.65 -10.08
N PRO A 242 3.55 16.89 -10.00
CA PRO A 242 4.97 17.12 -9.78
C PRO A 242 5.36 16.66 -8.37
N PRO A 243 6.54 16.03 -8.21
CA PRO A 243 7.10 15.80 -6.87
C PRO A 243 7.53 17.14 -6.26
N THR A 244 7.25 17.31 -4.97
CA THR A 244 7.56 18.54 -4.22
C THR A 244 8.34 18.18 -2.97
N LEU A 245 9.52 18.80 -2.79
CA LEU A 245 10.25 18.73 -1.53
C LEU A 245 9.46 19.46 -0.46
N LEU A 246 9.41 18.90 0.74
CA LEU A 246 8.78 19.58 1.88
C LEU A 246 9.73 20.67 2.39
N GLU A 247 9.16 21.81 2.77
CA GLU A 247 9.89 22.88 3.44
C GLU A 247 10.14 22.48 4.90
N VAL A 248 11.29 21.84 5.11
CA VAL A 248 11.80 21.44 6.43
C VAL A 248 13.16 22.10 6.65
N ASP A 249 13.57 22.18 7.91
CA ASP A 249 14.94 22.60 8.24
C ASP A 249 15.96 21.75 7.44
N PRO A 250 16.90 22.35 6.69
CA PRO A 250 17.94 21.63 6.00
C PRO A 250 18.71 20.63 6.89
N GLN A 251 18.89 20.94 8.18
CA GLN A 251 19.54 20.01 9.11
C GLN A 251 18.69 18.76 9.34
N GLU A 252 17.37 18.91 9.48
CA GLU A 252 16.47 17.78 9.66
C GLU A 252 16.36 16.92 8.39
N GLN A 253 16.36 17.54 7.21
CA GLN A 253 16.44 16.83 5.92
C GLN A 253 17.69 15.95 5.83
N GLN A 254 18.85 16.50 6.20
CA GLN A 254 20.12 15.78 6.22
C GLN A 254 20.13 14.68 7.29
N ALA A 255 19.62 14.97 8.49
CA ALA A 255 19.57 14.02 9.59
C ALA A 255 18.70 12.81 9.26
N ALA A 256 17.52 13.00 8.65
CA ALA A 256 16.66 11.90 8.24
C ALA A 256 17.31 11.04 7.13
N CYS A 257 18.00 11.68 6.17
CA CYS A 257 18.77 10.97 5.15
C CYS A 257 19.92 10.16 5.76
N LEU A 258 20.68 10.75 6.69
CA LEU A 258 21.78 10.08 7.38
C LEU A 258 21.27 8.88 8.20
N ARG A 259 20.21 9.05 8.99
CA ARG A 259 19.58 7.96 9.75
C ARG A 259 19.20 6.78 8.85
N HIS A 260 18.62 7.05 7.68
CA HIS A 260 18.32 6.02 6.70
C HIS A 260 19.58 5.29 6.22
N LEU A 261 20.63 6.03 5.86
CA LEU A 261 21.89 5.45 5.36
C LEU A 261 22.61 4.62 6.42
N GLU A 262 22.64 5.10 7.67
CA GLU A 262 23.22 4.36 8.80
C GLU A 262 22.46 3.06 9.09
N GLN A 263 21.12 3.07 8.99
CA GLN A 263 20.32 1.86 9.12
C GLN A 263 20.65 0.85 8.03
N LEU A 264 20.79 1.29 6.77
CA LEU A 264 21.18 0.42 5.68
C LEU A 264 22.60 -0.11 5.87
N ALA A 265 23.55 0.74 6.27
CA ALA A 265 24.92 0.34 6.52
C ALA A 265 25.02 -0.71 7.62
N LYS A 266 24.24 -0.55 8.70
CA LYS A 266 24.15 -1.53 9.78
C LYS A 266 23.58 -2.89 9.33
N LEU A 267 22.62 -2.88 8.40
CA LEU A 267 21.91 -4.09 7.98
C LEU A 267 22.56 -4.82 6.80
N TYR A 268 23.30 -4.09 5.95
CA TYR A 268 23.78 -4.61 4.68
C TYR A 268 25.24 -4.26 4.36
N GLY A 269 25.92 -3.43 5.16
CA GLY A 269 27.29 -2.97 4.87
C GLY A 269 27.37 -1.82 3.85
N LYS A 270 28.35 -1.82 2.95
CA LYS A 270 28.59 -0.75 1.96
C LYS A 270 27.37 -0.55 1.03
N GLN A 271 27.08 0.69 0.66
CA GLN A 271 25.87 1.06 -0.10
C GLN A 271 26.23 1.59 -1.49
N GLY A 272 25.61 1.04 -2.53
CA GLY A 272 25.55 1.66 -3.86
C GLY A 272 24.14 2.20 -4.11
N ALA A 273 23.98 3.49 -4.41
CA ALA A 273 22.69 4.13 -4.63
C ALA A 273 22.56 4.66 -6.06
N GLU A 274 21.47 4.30 -6.74
CA GLU A 274 21.13 4.84 -8.06
C GLU A 274 19.76 5.55 -7.98
N GLY A 275 19.60 6.70 -8.64
CA GLY A 275 18.27 7.19 -9.02
C GLY A 275 18.02 8.70 -9.03
N ARG A 276 16.96 9.11 -9.74
CA ARG A 276 16.62 10.52 -10.06
C ARG A 276 15.66 11.18 -9.06
N MET A 277 16.26 11.99 -8.19
CA MET A 277 15.87 13.37 -7.84
C MET A 277 17.21 14.08 -7.66
N GLU A 278 17.93 14.13 -8.78
CA GLU A 278 19.40 13.99 -8.84
C GLU A 278 20.10 15.06 -8.04
N LYS A 279 19.69 16.33 -8.20
CA LYS A 279 20.36 17.44 -7.53
C LYS A 279 20.19 17.41 -6.02
N ALA A 280 18.95 17.37 -5.50
CA ALA A 280 18.70 17.45 -4.06
C ALA A 280 19.27 16.26 -3.28
N PHE A 281 19.17 15.04 -3.82
CA PHE A 281 19.71 13.86 -3.16
C PHE A 281 21.24 13.80 -3.27
N LYS A 282 21.82 14.16 -4.42
CA LYS A 282 23.27 14.29 -4.60
C LYS A 282 23.84 15.37 -3.67
N ASP A 283 23.18 16.52 -3.58
CA ASP A 283 23.61 17.61 -2.70
C ASP A 283 23.55 17.16 -1.23
N ALA A 284 22.52 16.43 -0.82
CA ALA A 284 22.44 15.85 0.53
C ALA A 284 23.56 14.84 0.79
N LEU A 285 23.84 13.91 -0.15
CA LEU A 285 24.92 12.94 0.00
C LEU A 285 26.31 13.59 0.02
N ASN A 286 26.53 14.59 -0.85
CA ASN A 286 27.77 15.35 -0.88
C ASN A 286 27.97 16.12 0.44
N ALA A 287 26.91 16.73 0.97
CA ALA A 287 26.95 17.43 2.25
C ALA A 287 27.26 16.47 3.42
N LEU A 288 26.73 15.24 3.38
CA LEU A 288 26.98 14.23 4.40
C LEU A 288 28.39 13.62 4.30
N SER A 289 28.99 13.59 3.10
CA SER A 289 30.29 12.95 2.85
C SER A 289 30.39 11.54 3.45
N TYR A 290 29.29 10.77 3.37
CA TYR A 290 29.18 9.49 4.05
C TYR A 290 30.04 8.42 3.33
N PRO A 291 31.07 7.85 3.98
CA PRO A 291 32.09 7.05 3.31
C PRO A 291 31.58 5.68 2.83
N PHE A 292 30.46 5.21 3.40
CA PHE A 292 29.89 3.91 3.07
C PHE A 292 28.76 3.99 2.04
N ALA A 293 28.55 5.14 1.39
CA ALA A 293 27.55 5.28 0.32
C ALA A 293 28.16 5.90 -0.94
N ARG A 294 28.03 5.19 -2.06
CA ARG A 294 28.37 5.69 -3.40
C ARG A 294 27.09 5.98 -4.17
N TYR A 295 26.99 7.16 -4.79
CA TYR A 295 25.86 7.52 -5.65
C TYR A 295 26.25 7.48 -7.13
N GLU A 296 25.51 6.70 -7.91
CA GLU A 296 25.66 6.60 -9.37
C GLU A 296 24.39 7.15 -10.06
N PRO A 297 24.44 8.37 -10.64
CA PRO A 297 23.30 8.90 -11.37
C PRO A 297 23.19 8.23 -12.74
N PHE A 298 21.98 7.74 -13.07
CA PHE A 298 21.71 7.18 -14.39
C PHE A 298 20.42 7.76 -14.99
N ASP A 299 20.57 8.43 -16.13
CA ASP A 299 19.43 8.94 -16.90
C ASP A 299 18.82 7.84 -17.77
N PHE A 300 17.92 7.08 -17.16
CA PHE A 300 17.19 6.03 -17.86
C PHE A 300 16.48 6.50 -19.15
N HIS A 301 15.94 7.73 -19.18
CA HIS A 301 15.14 8.21 -20.32
C HIS A 301 16.01 8.69 -21.48
N ALA A 302 17.11 9.38 -21.19
CA ALA A 302 18.06 9.82 -22.18
C ALA A 302 18.82 8.62 -22.75
N GLU A 303 19.26 7.70 -21.88
CA GLU A 303 20.08 6.57 -22.29
C GLU A 303 19.27 5.50 -23.01
N CYS A 304 18.08 5.13 -22.49
CA CYS A 304 17.24 4.12 -23.14
C CYS A 304 16.26 4.72 -24.17
N ARG A 305 16.51 5.95 -24.64
CA ARG A 305 15.67 6.60 -25.67
C ARG A 305 15.63 5.72 -26.92
N LYS A 306 14.45 5.63 -27.55
CA LYS A 306 14.19 4.73 -28.71
C LYS A 306 14.38 3.24 -28.40
N MET A 307 14.19 2.81 -27.14
CA MET A 307 14.30 1.40 -26.73
C MET A 307 15.71 0.82 -26.88
N ARG A 308 16.74 1.63 -26.66
CA ARG A 308 18.14 1.18 -26.58
C ARG A 308 18.49 0.70 -25.18
N TRP A 309 17.92 -0.43 -24.80
CA TRP A 309 18.12 -1.06 -23.49
C TRP A 309 19.47 -1.79 -23.38
N ASP A 310 20.14 -2.01 -24.52
CA ASP A 310 21.56 -2.35 -24.61
C ASP A 310 22.42 -1.39 -23.78
N ARG A 311 22.02 -0.12 -23.67
CA ARG A 311 22.73 0.89 -22.87
C ARG A 311 22.59 0.71 -21.36
N LEU A 312 21.76 -0.21 -20.89
CA LEU A 312 21.77 -0.58 -19.48
C LEU A 312 23.01 -1.39 -19.11
N SER A 313 23.66 -2.04 -20.07
CA SER A 313 24.96 -2.65 -19.82
C SER A 313 25.96 -1.60 -19.33
N ILE A 314 25.88 -0.35 -19.82
CA ILE A 314 26.76 0.75 -19.38
C ILE A 314 26.66 0.97 -17.87
N LEU A 315 25.45 0.93 -17.31
CA LEU A 315 25.27 1.07 -15.86
C LEU A 315 25.87 -0.11 -15.12
N ILE A 316 25.58 -1.34 -15.58
CA ILE A 316 26.09 -2.57 -14.98
C ILE A 316 27.61 -2.60 -15.03
N ASP A 317 28.22 -2.19 -16.13
CA ASP A 317 29.67 -2.10 -16.31
C ASP A 317 30.29 -1.08 -15.34
N ARG A 318 29.63 0.06 -15.08
CA ARG A 318 30.12 1.08 -14.15
C ARG A 318 30.10 0.63 -12.69
N VAL A 319 29.13 -0.20 -12.33
CA VAL A 319 28.97 -0.72 -10.95
C VAL A 319 29.53 -2.13 -10.79
N ALA A 320 30.14 -2.70 -11.83
CA ALA A 320 30.65 -4.08 -11.83
C ALA A 320 31.69 -4.31 -10.74
N LEU A 321 32.65 -3.38 -10.59
CA LEU A 321 33.67 -3.44 -9.54
C LEU A 321 33.05 -3.34 -8.15
N ASP A 322 32.06 -2.46 -7.98
CA ASP A 322 31.33 -2.33 -6.71
C ASP A 322 30.59 -3.64 -6.40
N GLN A 323 29.97 -4.29 -7.40
CA GLN A 323 29.27 -5.57 -7.22
C GLN A 323 30.22 -6.71 -6.82
N GLU A 324 31.41 -6.76 -7.42
CA GLU A 324 32.45 -7.74 -7.08
C GLU A 324 32.97 -7.53 -5.65
N GLU A 325 33.18 -6.29 -5.23
CA GLU A 325 33.61 -5.94 -3.88
C GLU A 325 32.53 -6.25 -2.83
N MET A 326 31.25 -5.98 -3.14
CA MET A 326 30.13 -6.26 -2.24
C MET A 326 29.88 -7.76 -2.06
N GLY A 327 30.24 -8.57 -3.06
CA GLY A 327 30.08 -10.02 -3.01
C GLY A 327 28.62 -10.49 -2.93
N PHE A 328 28.46 -11.74 -2.50
CA PHE A 328 27.17 -12.38 -2.24
C PHE A 328 27.35 -13.42 -1.13
N PHE A 329 26.28 -13.79 -0.45
CA PHE A 329 26.35 -14.84 0.57
C PHE A 329 26.54 -16.20 -0.10
N LEU A 330 27.51 -17.00 0.36
CA LEU A 330 27.71 -18.39 -0.09
C LEU A 330 28.06 -19.30 1.09
N LEU A 331 27.18 -20.26 1.35
CA LEU A 331 27.36 -21.33 2.31
C LEU A 331 27.54 -22.65 1.57
N LEU A 332 28.65 -23.34 1.82
CA LEU A 332 28.93 -24.63 1.20
C LEU A 332 28.18 -25.76 1.92
N ARG A 333 28.00 -26.88 1.23
CA ARG A 333 27.27 -28.06 1.73
C ARG A 333 27.81 -28.65 3.03
N ASP A 334 29.09 -28.41 3.33
CA ASP A 334 29.76 -28.86 4.55
C ASP A 334 29.54 -27.90 5.74
N GLY A 335 28.80 -26.81 5.53
CA GLY A 335 28.57 -25.76 6.52
C GLY A 335 29.65 -24.67 6.54
N THR A 336 30.65 -24.73 5.66
CA THR A 336 31.69 -23.71 5.57
C THR A 336 31.14 -22.45 4.89
N LEU A 337 31.27 -21.31 5.57
CA LEU A 337 30.94 -20.01 5.00
C LEU A 337 32.06 -19.56 4.04
N SER A 338 31.76 -19.55 2.73
CA SER A 338 32.74 -19.19 1.70
C SER A 338 32.75 -17.69 1.38
N SER A 339 31.60 -17.01 1.49
CA SER A 339 31.49 -15.58 1.19
C SER A 339 30.32 -14.96 1.93
N LEU A 340 30.47 -13.67 2.26
CA LEU A 340 29.43 -12.82 2.81
C LEU A 340 29.14 -11.69 1.82
N GLN A 341 27.90 -11.26 1.77
CA GLN A 341 27.53 -10.02 1.12
C GLN A 341 27.79 -8.85 2.09
N GLU A 342 28.77 -8.01 1.77
CA GLU A 342 29.21 -6.87 2.60
C GLU A 342 28.72 -5.52 2.06
N GLY A 343 27.84 -5.53 1.05
CA GLY A 343 27.16 -4.33 0.59
C GLY A 343 25.90 -4.61 -0.21
N VAL A 344 25.15 -3.57 -0.54
CA VAL A 344 23.88 -3.68 -1.26
C VAL A 344 23.66 -2.57 -2.27
N PHE A 345 23.05 -2.95 -3.39
CA PHE A 345 22.50 -1.99 -4.35
C PHE A 345 21.11 -1.53 -3.92
N ARG A 346 20.98 -0.21 -3.75
CA ARG A 346 19.73 0.51 -3.50
C ARG A 346 19.28 1.26 -4.75
N THR A 347 18.28 0.71 -5.42
CA THR A 347 17.71 1.33 -6.63
C THR A 347 16.53 2.25 -6.26
N ASN A 348 16.51 3.47 -6.79
CA ASN A 348 15.43 4.43 -6.59
C ASN A 348 14.80 4.85 -7.92
N CYS A 349 13.47 4.93 -7.97
CA CYS A 349 12.78 5.60 -9.07
C CYS A 349 11.59 6.41 -8.56
N ILE A 350 11.54 7.68 -8.97
CA ILE A 350 10.44 8.60 -8.67
C ILE A 350 9.14 8.21 -9.41
N ASP A 351 9.27 7.62 -10.60
CA ASP A 351 8.21 7.55 -11.60
C ASP A 351 7.65 6.16 -11.91
N CYS A 352 8.38 5.07 -11.66
CA CYS A 352 7.88 3.72 -11.96
C CYS A 352 8.72 2.62 -11.33
N LEU A 353 8.02 1.61 -10.81
CA LEU A 353 8.58 0.36 -10.30
C LEU A 353 9.27 -0.46 -11.41
N ASP A 354 8.79 -0.31 -12.64
CA ASP A 354 9.24 -1.08 -13.81
C ASP A 354 10.74 -0.88 -14.09
N ARG A 355 11.26 0.34 -13.94
CA ARG A 355 12.69 0.63 -14.18
C ARG A 355 13.60 0.06 -13.10
N THR A 356 13.19 0.20 -11.84
CA THR A 356 13.95 -0.38 -10.71
C THR A 356 14.01 -1.89 -10.82
N ASN A 357 12.92 -2.54 -11.26
CA ASN A 357 12.91 -3.98 -11.44
C ASN A 357 13.84 -4.44 -12.56
N VAL A 358 13.92 -3.70 -13.66
CA VAL A 358 14.86 -4.01 -14.75
C VAL A 358 16.30 -3.94 -14.26
N VAL A 359 16.70 -2.86 -13.58
CA VAL A 359 18.07 -2.76 -13.04
C VAL A 359 18.35 -3.88 -12.03
N GLN A 360 17.44 -4.13 -11.10
CA GLN A 360 17.61 -5.22 -10.11
C GLN A 360 17.73 -6.59 -10.78
N SER A 361 16.96 -6.84 -11.86
CA SER A 361 17.05 -8.09 -12.62
C SER A 361 18.39 -8.24 -13.34
N MET A 362 18.98 -7.16 -13.83
CA MET A 362 20.29 -7.22 -14.50
C MET A 362 21.43 -7.45 -13.50
N LEU A 363 21.39 -6.80 -12.33
CA LEU A 363 22.36 -7.04 -11.25
C LEU A 363 22.27 -8.49 -10.73
N ALA A 364 21.06 -8.99 -10.56
CA ALA A 364 20.78 -10.38 -10.19
C ALA A 364 21.26 -11.39 -11.25
N HIS A 365 21.11 -11.04 -12.52
CA HIS A 365 21.57 -11.86 -13.63
C HIS A 365 23.09 -11.96 -13.66
N ARG A 366 23.81 -10.82 -13.57
CA ARG A 366 25.28 -10.79 -13.45
C ARG A 366 25.79 -11.58 -12.24
N ASN A 367 25.07 -11.53 -11.12
CA ASN A 367 25.42 -12.33 -9.95
C ASN A 367 25.34 -13.84 -10.25
N LEU A 368 24.32 -14.31 -10.99
CA LEU A 368 24.25 -15.71 -11.41
C LEU A 368 25.42 -16.10 -12.33
N GLU A 369 25.78 -15.25 -13.28
CA GLU A 369 26.90 -15.49 -14.20
C GLU A 369 28.22 -15.67 -13.44
N THR A 370 28.41 -14.89 -12.38
CA THR A 370 29.60 -14.97 -11.50
C THR A 370 29.63 -16.29 -10.72
N GLN A 371 28.47 -16.80 -10.29
CA GLN A 371 28.36 -18.07 -9.58
C GLN A 371 28.60 -19.28 -10.50
N ASN A 372 28.10 -19.22 -11.73
CA ASN A 372 28.26 -20.31 -12.69
C ASN A 372 28.09 -19.79 -14.14
N GLN A 373 29.21 -19.66 -14.85
CA GLN A 373 29.27 -19.19 -16.24
C GLN A 373 28.47 -20.07 -17.22
N SER A 374 28.13 -21.31 -16.82
CA SER A 374 27.31 -22.22 -17.63
C SER A 374 25.83 -21.84 -17.68
N LEU A 375 25.36 -20.97 -16.77
CA LEU A 375 23.93 -20.66 -16.60
C LEU A 375 23.37 -19.83 -17.77
N GLU A 376 24.20 -18.98 -18.40
CA GLU A 376 23.81 -18.05 -19.47
C GLU A 376 23.43 -18.79 -20.77
N GLN A 377 24.01 -19.96 -21.01
CA GLN A 377 23.95 -20.62 -22.32
C GLN A 377 22.60 -21.32 -22.59
N GLN A 378 21.72 -21.44 -21.59
CA GLN A 378 20.48 -22.19 -21.72
C GLN A 378 19.24 -21.28 -21.88
N LEU A 379 18.74 -21.19 -23.11
CA LEU A 379 17.56 -20.40 -23.48
C LEU A 379 16.31 -20.63 -22.61
N SER A 380 16.12 -21.85 -22.08
CA SER A 380 14.97 -22.15 -21.23
C SER A 380 15.04 -21.50 -19.84
N PHE A 381 16.23 -21.45 -19.24
CA PHE A 381 16.43 -20.76 -17.96
C PHE A 381 16.30 -19.24 -18.14
N GLU A 382 16.84 -18.69 -19.22
CA GLU A 382 16.70 -17.27 -19.57
C GLU A 382 15.23 -16.83 -19.68
N SER A 383 14.39 -17.65 -20.32
CA SER A 383 12.96 -17.36 -20.40
C SER A 383 12.28 -17.44 -19.04
N LEU A 384 12.63 -18.41 -18.20
CA LEU A 384 12.11 -18.55 -16.85
C LEU A 384 12.50 -17.34 -16.00
N PHE A 385 13.78 -16.94 -16.04
CA PHE A 385 14.32 -15.80 -15.33
C PHE A 385 13.55 -14.52 -15.62
N LYS A 386 13.36 -14.24 -16.91
CA LYS A 386 12.61 -13.07 -17.40
C LYS A 386 11.15 -13.09 -16.95
N ASN A 387 10.50 -14.25 -16.98
CA ASN A 387 9.11 -14.38 -16.54
C ASN A 387 8.96 -14.15 -15.04
N VAL A 388 9.81 -14.76 -14.21
CA VAL A 388 9.75 -14.60 -12.75
C VAL A 388 10.03 -13.16 -12.32
N TRP A 389 11.01 -12.49 -12.94
CA TRP A 389 11.26 -11.06 -12.68
C TRP A 389 10.14 -10.15 -13.17
N ALA A 390 9.44 -10.51 -14.25
CA ALA A 390 8.26 -9.78 -14.70
C ALA A 390 7.08 -9.97 -13.73
N ASP A 391 6.87 -11.18 -13.21
CA ASP A 391 5.85 -11.46 -12.21
C ASP A 391 6.15 -10.73 -10.89
N ASN A 392 7.42 -10.70 -10.47
CA ASN A 392 7.87 -9.91 -9.32
C ASN A 392 7.54 -8.42 -9.47
N ALA A 393 7.80 -7.83 -10.65
CA ALA A 393 7.42 -6.46 -10.96
C ALA A 393 5.90 -6.24 -10.89
N ASP A 394 5.13 -7.14 -11.50
CA ASP A 394 3.66 -7.07 -11.55
C ASP A 394 3.08 -7.09 -10.13
N VAL A 395 3.51 -8.03 -9.30
CA VAL A 395 3.05 -8.19 -7.91
C VAL A 395 3.33 -6.94 -7.10
N LEU A 396 4.58 -6.50 -7.07
CA LEU A 396 4.96 -5.34 -6.27
C LEU A 396 4.32 -4.04 -6.80
N SER A 397 3.97 -3.98 -8.10
CA SER A 397 3.23 -2.85 -8.68
C SER A 397 1.77 -2.83 -8.24
N ILE A 398 1.12 -4.00 -8.15
CA ILE A 398 -0.26 -4.11 -7.65
C ILE A 398 -0.31 -3.66 -6.20
N GLU A 399 0.65 -4.08 -5.40
CA GLU A 399 0.77 -3.69 -3.99
C GLU A 399 0.96 -2.19 -3.78
N TYR A 400 1.70 -1.54 -4.69
CA TYR A 400 2.03 -0.12 -4.56
C TYR A 400 1.03 0.83 -5.24
N SER A 401 0.53 0.46 -6.42
CA SER A 401 -0.30 1.31 -7.29
C SER A 401 -1.67 0.73 -7.64
N GLY A 402 -1.96 -0.49 -7.17
CA GLY A 402 -3.25 -1.16 -7.41
C GLY A 402 -3.40 -1.74 -8.81
N THR A 403 -2.38 -1.62 -9.66
CA THR A 403 -2.37 -2.16 -11.02
C THR A 403 -1.07 -2.92 -11.27
N GLY A 404 -1.07 -3.84 -12.22
CA GLY A 404 0.16 -4.50 -12.72
C GLY A 404 1.22 -3.49 -13.15
N ALA A 405 2.45 -3.97 -13.28
CA ALA A 405 3.56 -3.17 -13.77
C ALA A 405 3.28 -2.76 -15.22
N LEU A 406 3.84 -1.63 -15.64
CA LEU A 406 3.81 -1.26 -17.05
C LEU A 406 5.00 -1.91 -17.75
N LYS A 407 4.85 -2.22 -19.04
CA LYS A 407 5.92 -2.79 -19.86
C LYS A 407 6.44 -4.17 -19.39
N THR A 408 5.61 -4.96 -18.70
CA THR A 408 6.02 -6.33 -18.32
C THR A 408 6.23 -7.25 -19.52
N ASP A 409 5.58 -6.96 -20.64
CA ASP A 409 5.81 -7.63 -21.92
C ASP A 409 7.27 -7.49 -22.38
N PHE A 410 7.91 -6.35 -22.09
CA PHE A 410 9.32 -6.12 -22.39
C PHE A 410 10.23 -6.95 -21.49
N THR A 411 9.98 -7.02 -20.17
CA THR A 411 10.76 -7.89 -19.28
C THR A 411 10.66 -9.35 -19.72
N ARG A 412 9.48 -9.80 -20.15
CA ARG A 412 9.24 -11.18 -20.59
C ARG A 412 9.88 -11.53 -21.93
N THR A 413 9.83 -10.61 -22.91
CA THR A 413 10.15 -10.96 -24.31
C THR A 413 11.29 -10.13 -24.93
N GLY A 414 11.80 -9.12 -24.22
CA GLY A 414 12.81 -8.18 -24.71
C GLY A 414 12.32 -7.26 -25.84
N LYS A 415 11.05 -7.34 -26.25
CA LYS A 415 10.43 -6.51 -27.30
C LYS A 415 9.05 -6.05 -26.86
N ARG A 416 8.61 -4.90 -27.37
CA ARG A 416 7.27 -4.37 -27.06
C ARG A 416 6.23 -4.93 -28.02
N THR A 417 5.17 -5.52 -27.48
CA THR A 417 4.09 -6.12 -28.27
C THR A 417 2.93 -5.14 -28.45
N LYS A 418 2.19 -5.22 -29.56
CA LYS A 418 0.99 -4.39 -29.80
C LYS A 418 -0.09 -4.62 -28.73
N LEU A 419 -0.23 -5.88 -28.27
CA LEU A 419 -1.13 -6.24 -27.18
C LEU A 419 -0.67 -5.64 -25.84
N GLY A 420 0.64 -5.66 -25.57
CA GLY A 420 1.25 -5.02 -24.39
C GLY A 420 1.03 -3.51 -24.34
N LEU A 421 1.08 -2.82 -25.49
CA LEU A 421 0.75 -1.40 -25.59
C LEU A 421 -0.70 -1.08 -25.18
N ILE A 422 -1.66 -1.91 -25.59
CA ILE A 422 -3.08 -1.75 -25.21
C ILE A 422 -3.25 -2.00 -23.71
N ARG A 423 -2.64 -3.07 -23.19
CA ARG A 423 -2.67 -3.41 -21.76
C ARG A 423 -2.04 -2.30 -20.91
N ASP A 424 -0.93 -1.72 -21.35
CA ASP A 424 -0.29 -0.57 -20.71
C ASP A 424 -1.22 0.64 -20.66
N GLY A 425 -1.99 0.88 -21.73
CA GLY A 425 -2.99 1.95 -21.79
C GLY A 425 -4.10 1.75 -20.75
N ILE A 426 -4.66 0.55 -20.68
CA ILE A 426 -5.71 0.18 -19.70
C ILE A 426 -5.16 0.30 -18.27
N ASN A 427 -3.95 -0.21 -18.01
CA ASN A 427 -3.29 -0.11 -16.71
C ASN A 427 -3.05 1.35 -16.32
N SER A 428 -2.65 2.21 -17.26
CA SER A 428 -2.41 3.63 -17.01
C SER A 428 -3.70 4.38 -16.66
N LEU A 429 -4.81 4.10 -17.36
CA LEU A 429 -6.13 4.66 -17.05
C LEU A 429 -6.64 4.16 -15.69
N THR A 430 -6.52 2.86 -15.43
CA THR A 430 -6.93 2.26 -14.15
C THR A 430 -6.12 2.86 -13.00
N ARG A 431 -4.81 3.05 -13.19
CA ARG A 431 -3.93 3.67 -12.19
C ARG A 431 -4.30 5.13 -11.96
N TYR A 432 -4.64 5.89 -13.01
CA TYR A 432 -5.12 7.26 -12.86
C TYR A 432 -6.40 7.33 -12.01
N TYR A 433 -7.37 6.46 -12.30
CA TYR A 433 -8.60 6.36 -11.52
C TYR A 433 -8.31 6.01 -10.06
N LYS A 434 -7.52 4.96 -9.82
CA LYS A 434 -7.21 4.48 -8.47
C LYS A 434 -6.49 5.52 -7.64
N ASN A 435 -5.42 6.10 -8.20
CA ASN A 435 -4.59 7.12 -7.55
C ASN A 435 -5.39 8.33 -7.06
N ASN A 436 -6.42 8.75 -7.80
CA ASN A 436 -7.17 9.95 -7.48
C ASN A 436 -8.43 9.68 -6.64
N LEU A 437 -9.06 8.50 -6.79
CA LEU A 437 -10.40 8.27 -6.26
C LEU A 437 -10.50 7.14 -5.23
N THR A 438 -9.62 6.14 -5.27
CA THR A 438 -9.71 4.97 -4.38
C THR A 438 -8.52 4.82 -3.44
N ASP A 439 -7.36 5.36 -3.82
CA ASP A 439 -6.10 5.15 -3.10
C ASP A 439 -6.07 5.85 -1.73
N GLY A 440 -6.92 6.84 -1.49
CA GLY A 440 -7.11 7.44 -0.17
C GLY A 440 -7.68 6.42 0.83
N PHE A 441 -8.83 5.81 0.50
CA PHE A 441 -9.43 4.75 1.32
C PHE A 441 -8.47 3.57 1.52
N ARG A 442 -7.73 3.19 0.46
CA ARG A 442 -6.72 2.13 0.55
C ARG A 442 -5.54 2.51 1.47
N GLN A 443 -5.11 3.78 1.46
CA GLN A 443 -4.07 4.26 2.36
C GLN A 443 -4.55 4.19 3.82
N ASP A 444 -5.77 4.64 4.09
CA ASP A 444 -6.39 4.59 5.42
C ASP A 444 -6.51 3.14 5.91
N ALA A 445 -6.89 2.22 5.01
CA ALA A 445 -6.98 0.80 5.30
C ALA A 445 -5.61 0.19 5.67
N ILE A 446 -4.55 0.54 4.93
CA ILE A 446 -3.18 0.12 5.25
C ILE A 446 -2.75 0.67 6.62
N ASP A 447 -3.00 1.96 6.88
CA ASP A 447 -2.61 2.61 8.13
C ASP A 447 -3.35 2.00 9.32
N LEU A 448 -4.65 1.67 9.17
CA LEU A 448 -5.44 0.96 10.17
C LEU A 448 -4.87 -0.44 10.44
N PHE A 449 -4.63 -1.23 9.38
CA PHE A 449 -4.15 -2.61 9.49
C PHE A 449 -2.77 -2.69 10.18
N LEU A 450 -1.90 -1.73 9.89
CA LEU A 450 -0.55 -1.64 10.46
C LEU A 450 -0.49 -0.90 11.81
N GLY A 451 -1.61 -0.32 12.28
CA GLY A 451 -1.69 0.36 13.57
C GLY A 451 -1.13 1.77 13.61
N PHE A 452 -0.99 2.43 12.46
CA PHE A 452 -0.56 3.84 12.35
C PHE A 452 -1.73 4.83 12.38
N GLY A 453 -2.97 4.35 12.26
CA GLY A 453 -4.20 5.15 12.33
C GLY A 453 -4.91 5.08 13.69
N LYS A 454 -5.78 6.07 13.97
CA LYS A 454 -6.73 6.01 15.08
C LYS A 454 -8.12 5.66 14.55
N VAL A 455 -8.80 4.76 15.23
CA VAL A 455 -10.24 4.52 15.03
C VAL A 455 -10.97 5.71 15.64
N VAL A 456 -11.73 6.44 14.84
CA VAL A 456 -12.47 7.63 15.25
C VAL A 456 -13.94 7.39 14.96
N SER A 457 -14.82 7.72 15.89
CA SER A 457 -16.26 7.71 15.68
C SER A 457 -16.90 8.91 16.41
N PRO A 458 -17.94 9.55 15.85
CA PRO A 458 -18.53 9.30 14.54
C PRO A 458 -17.63 9.73 13.38
N LEU A 459 -17.60 8.97 12.28
CA LEU A 459 -16.94 9.36 11.02
C LEU A 459 -17.75 10.43 10.27
N THR A 460 -17.75 11.66 10.79
CA THR A 460 -18.42 12.78 10.11
C THR A 460 -17.51 13.36 9.03
N ILE A 461 -17.75 12.97 7.78
CA ILE A 461 -17.13 13.63 6.61
C ILE A 461 -18.10 14.71 6.12
N GLU A 462 -17.84 15.98 6.47
CA GLU A 462 -18.57 17.11 5.89
C GLU A 462 -18.22 17.25 4.40
N LYS A 463 -19.07 16.69 3.54
CA LYS A 463 -18.92 16.85 2.09
C LYS A 463 -19.54 18.18 1.65
N GLY A 464 -18.71 19.10 1.18
CA GLY A 464 -19.20 20.34 0.58
C GLY A 464 -20.11 20.08 -0.64
N TRP A 465 -21.09 20.95 -0.87
CA TRP A 465 -22.08 20.83 -1.96
C TRP A 465 -21.46 20.52 -3.34
N ARG A 466 -20.29 21.11 -3.63
CA ARG A 466 -19.51 20.89 -4.86
C ARG A 466 -19.20 19.40 -5.14
N TYR A 467 -19.02 18.60 -4.09
CA TYR A 467 -18.68 17.18 -4.18
C TYR A 467 -19.84 16.34 -4.73
N ILE A 468 -21.08 16.79 -4.54
CA ILE A 468 -22.28 16.13 -5.06
C ILE A 468 -22.66 16.74 -6.41
N THR A 469 -22.63 18.07 -6.50
CA THR A 469 -23.13 18.79 -7.67
C THR A 469 -22.31 18.52 -8.93
N PHE A 470 -20.98 18.67 -8.88
CA PHE A 470 -20.18 18.58 -10.10
C PHE A 470 -20.14 17.16 -10.72
N PRO A 471 -19.93 16.07 -9.96
CA PRO A 471 -20.01 14.73 -10.52
C PRO A 471 -21.39 14.39 -11.08
N SER A 472 -22.47 14.86 -10.45
CA SER A 472 -23.84 14.66 -10.93
C SER A 472 -24.08 15.38 -12.26
N VAL A 473 -23.61 16.63 -12.38
CA VAL A 473 -23.71 17.39 -13.64
C VAL A 473 -22.86 16.75 -14.74
N LEU A 474 -21.65 16.27 -14.43
CA LEU A 474 -20.80 15.57 -15.40
C LEU A 474 -21.46 14.26 -15.87
N LEU A 475 -22.03 13.48 -14.96
CA LEU A 475 -22.73 12.23 -15.29
C LEU A 475 -23.89 12.49 -16.25
N VAL A 476 -24.74 13.48 -15.94
CA VAL A 476 -25.85 13.88 -16.80
C VAL A 476 -25.34 14.38 -18.15
N ALA A 477 -24.30 15.23 -18.17
CA ALA A 477 -23.76 15.76 -19.40
C ALA A 477 -23.17 14.67 -20.32
N VAL A 478 -22.48 13.68 -19.75
CA VAL A 478 -21.96 12.52 -20.49
C VAL A 478 -23.11 11.64 -21.00
N ALA A 479 -24.09 11.33 -20.15
CA ALA A 479 -25.24 10.52 -20.55
C ALA A 479 -26.03 11.17 -21.70
N MET A 480 -26.25 12.48 -21.62
CA MET A 480 -26.93 13.24 -22.66
C MET A 480 -26.09 13.35 -23.94
N PHE A 481 -24.77 13.56 -23.84
CA PHE A 481 -23.87 13.55 -25.00
C PHE A 481 -23.90 12.19 -25.72
N VAL A 482 -23.82 11.09 -24.97
CA VAL A 482 -23.86 9.73 -25.52
C VAL A 482 -25.24 9.42 -26.12
N ALA A 483 -26.33 9.80 -25.46
CA ALA A 483 -27.69 9.67 -25.98
C ALA A 483 -27.84 10.43 -27.31
N SER A 484 -27.36 11.68 -27.38
CA SER A 484 -27.38 12.48 -28.62
C SER A 484 -26.48 11.94 -29.73
N ALA A 485 -25.43 11.18 -29.40
CA ALA A 485 -24.55 10.55 -30.38
C ALA A 485 -25.10 9.23 -30.94
N ILE A 486 -25.87 8.47 -30.16
CA ILE A 486 -26.34 7.12 -30.49
C ILE A 486 -27.79 7.12 -31.03
N LEU A 487 -28.66 8.02 -30.53
CA LEU A 487 -30.10 8.00 -30.82
C LEU A 487 -30.60 8.85 -32.01
N PRO A 488 -29.81 9.60 -32.80
CA PRO A 488 -30.43 10.42 -33.84
C PRO A 488 -30.97 9.54 -34.97
N SER A 489 -32.26 9.69 -35.28
CA SER A 489 -32.90 9.07 -36.45
C SER A 489 -32.57 9.83 -37.75
N GLU A 490 -32.24 11.13 -37.67
CA GLU A 490 -31.77 11.96 -38.79
C GLU A 490 -30.76 13.02 -38.28
N TYR A 491 -29.65 13.23 -39.01
CA TYR A 491 -28.64 14.22 -38.66
C TYR A 491 -29.08 15.64 -39.05
N SER A 492 -29.73 16.33 -38.13
CA SER A 492 -30.14 17.75 -38.26
C SER A 492 -29.13 18.73 -37.64
N THR A 493 -29.17 19.99 -38.05
CA THR A 493 -28.42 21.09 -37.42
C THR A 493 -28.73 21.23 -35.93
N GLU A 494 -29.95 20.94 -35.50
CA GLU A 494 -30.36 20.93 -34.11
C GLU A 494 -29.68 19.82 -33.30
N SER A 495 -29.55 18.63 -33.89
CA SER A 495 -28.85 17.49 -33.27
C SER A 495 -27.36 17.79 -33.07
N LEU A 496 -26.74 18.47 -34.05
CA LEU A 496 -25.36 18.93 -33.95
C LEU A 496 -25.19 19.97 -32.83
N LEU A 497 -26.10 20.95 -32.72
CA LEU A 497 -26.07 21.96 -31.65
C LEU A 497 -26.25 21.33 -30.26
N TYR A 498 -27.15 20.35 -30.12
CA TYR A 498 -27.34 19.60 -28.87
C TYR A 498 -26.07 18.82 -28.48
N MET A 499 -25.42 18.16 -29.45
CA MET A 499 -24.18 17.44 -29.22
C MET A 499 -23.03 18.38 -28.81
N LEU A 500 -22.90 19.54 -29.47
CA LEU A 500 -21.92 20.55 -29.13
C LEU A 500 -22.17 21.15 -27.73
N PHE A 501 -23.43 21.41 -27.39
CA PHE A 501 -23.82 21.88 -26.06
C PHE A 501 -23.41 20.87 -24.97
N TRP A 502 -23.82 19.61 -25.08
CA TRP A 502 -23.45 18.60 -24.08
C TRP A 502 -21.95 18.29 -24.07
N GLY A 503 -21.29 18.31 -25.23
CA GLY A 503 -19.83 18.19 -25.31
C GLY A 503 -19.11 19.35 -24.61
N SER A 504 -19.62 20.59 -24.76
CA SER A 504 -19.08 21.75 -24.05
C SER A 504 -19.32 21.67 -22.55
N MET A 505 -20.49 21.17 -22.11
CA MET A 505 -20.81 20.95 -20.70
C MET A 505 -19.91 19.88 -20.08
N VAL A 506 -19.65 18.77 -20.79
CA VAL A 506 -18.67 17.75 -20.37
C VAL A 506 -17.29 18.38 -20.24
N SER A 507 -16.85 19.16 -21.22
CA SER A 507 -15.55 19.83 -21.19
C SER A 507 -15.43 20.82 -20.03
N ALA A 508 -16.42 21.68 -19.82
CA ALA A 508 -16.43 22.69 -18.76
C ALA A 508 -16.52 22.09 -17.35
N THR A 509 -17.38 21.07 -17.16
CA THR A 509 -17.47 20.37 -15.87
C THR A 509 -16.25 19.52 -15.61
N ALA A 510 -15.71 18.82 -16.61
CA ALA A 510 -14.44 18.12 -16.48
C ALA A 510 -13.30 19.11 -16.16
N HIS A 511 -13.24 20.28 -16.78
CA HIS A 511 -12.24 21.31 -16.46
C HIS A 511 -12.42 21.87 -15.04
N SER A 512 -13.65 21.96 -14.54
CA SER A 512 -13.95 22.45 -13.18
C SER A 512 -13.70 21.40 -12.09
N ILE A 513 -13.97 20.12 -12.40
CA ILE A 513 -13.70 18.97 -11.51
C ILE A 513 -12.21 18.66 -11.50
N PHE A 514 -11.58 18.65 -12.68
CA PHE A 514 -10.17 18.41 -12.92
C PHE A 514 -9.49 19.74 -13.32
N PRO A 515 -9.34 20.71 -12.41
CA PRO A 515 -8.71 21.97 -12.74
C PRO A 515 -7.31 21.71 -13.27
N VAL A 516 -7.10 22.02 -14.56
CA VAL A 516 -5.77 22.24 -15.11
C VAL A 516 -5.28 23.55 -14.48
N ARG A 517 -4.89 23.50 -13.20
CA ARG A 517 -4.13 24.61 -12.62
C ARG A 517 -2.79 24.61 -13.33
N TYR A 518 -2.65 25.46 -14.34
CA TYR A 518 -1.35 26.03 -14.64
C TYR A 518 -0.89 26.72 -13.36
N GLY A 519 0.28 26.32 -12.85
CA GLY A 519 0.78 26.84 -11.59
C GLY A 519 1.01 28.34 -11.67
N VAL A 520 0.54 29.08 -10.66
CA VAL A 520 1.17 30.30 -10.14
C VAL A 520 0.80 30.44 -8.66
N CYS A 521 1.84 30.49 -7.83
CA CYS A 521 2.07 31.13 -6.53
C CYS A 521 0.97 31.24 -5.45
N GLY A 522 1.46 31.01 -4.24
CA GLY A 522 0.90 31.31 -2.93
C GLY A 522 1.84 30.70 -1.92
#